data_AF-A0A3B8T8Q6-F1
#
_entry.id   AF-A0A3B8T8Q6-F1
#
_cell.length_a   1.000
_cell.length_b   1.000
_cell.length_c   1.000
_cell.angle_alpha   90.00
_cell.angle_beta   90.00
_cell.angle_gamma   90.00
#
_symmetry.space_group_name_H-M   'P 1'
#
loop_
_entity.id
_entity.type
_entity.pdbx_description
1 polymer ?
#
loop_
_entity_poly.entity_id
_entity_poly.type
_entity_poly.pdbx_seq_one_letter_code
_entity_poly.pdbx_strand_id
1 'polypeptide(L)'
;MKFGVTQPFACSYLPDRQEQLLVHIPEQEQHAQSYSKLIQAGFRRSGDQIYRPHCAQCNKCESIRVQVEHFKASKSQKRILNKNSDVTCRMVEYGSDYFIAQRDHYYSLYSDYISERHQDGSMYPPEEKQFNDFIHSQWQSPLLLEAKLGDEVIAVAVTDKTESGFSAFYTFFNPHIAPRSLGTFMILQQIEFCQTFN
;
A
#
# COMPACT_ATOMS: atom_id res chain seq x y z
N MET A 1 1.78 8.28 23.95
CA MET A 1 2.31 7.39 22.88
C MET A 1 3.65 6.85 23.33
N LYS A 2 3.85 5.53 23.29
CA LYS A 2 5.14 4.89 23.56
C LYS A 2 5.82 4.52 22.24
N PHE A 3 7.15 4.53 22.23
CA PHE A 3 7.96 4.18 21.07
C PHE A 3 9.15 3.33 21.49
N GLY A 4 9.54 2.39 20.63
CA GLY A 4 10.76 1.62 20.73
C GLY A 4 11.66 1.90 19.53
N VAL A 5 12.96 1.66 19.69
CA VAL A 5 13.94 1.72 18.60
C VAL A 5 14.50 0.32 18.40
N THR A 6 14.51 -0.15 17.15
CA THR A 6 15.08 -1.47 16.82
C THR A 6 16.61 -1.45 16.95
N GLN A 7 17.21 -2.63 17.08
CA GLN A 7 18.64 -2.77 16.81
C GLN A 7 18.95 -2.40 15.34
N PRO A 8 20.19 -1.95 15.03
CA PRO A 8 20.61 -1.74 13.65
C PRO A 8 20.57 -3.04 12.83
N PHE A 9 20.09 -2.96 11.60
CA PHE A 9 20.10 -4.05 10.63
C PHE A 9 20.45 -3.52 9.23
N ALA A 10 20.71 -4.40 8.26
CA ALA A 10 21.10 -4.01 6.91
C ALA A 10 19.99 -3.19 6.21
N CYS A 11 20.35 -2.07 5.57
CA CYS A 11 19.40 -1.22 4.88
C CYS A 11 18.92 -1.88 3.58
N SER A 12 17.60 -1.93 3.37
CA SER A 12 17.02 -2.54 2.17
C SER A 12 17.29 -1.78 0.86
N TYR A 13 17.69 -0.50 0.92
CA TYR A 13 17.83 0.36 -0.27
C TYR A 13 19.26 0.77 -0.60
N LEU A 14 20.12 0.89 0.41
CA LEU A 14 21.48 1.40 0.26
C LEU A 14 22.44 0.31 0.71
N PRO A 15 23.15 -0.34 -0.24
CA PRO A 15 24.23 -1.24 0.09
C PRO A 15 25.21 -0.57 1.06
N ASP A 16 25.77 -1.35 1.97
CA ASP A 16 26.76 -0.92 2.98
C ASP A 16 26.26 0.06 4.04
N ARG A 17 24.94 0.25 4.16
CA ARG A 17 24.33 1.02 5.25
C ARG A 17 23.51 0.15 6.18
N GLN A 18 23.45 0.59 7.44
CA GLN A 18 22.50 0.06 8.40
C GLN A 18 21.30 1.00 8.54
N GLU A 19 20.15 0.42 8.86
CA GLU A 19 18.95 1.14 9.24
C GLU A 19 18.47 0.74 10.63
N GLN A 20 17.69 1.64 11.23
CA GLN A 20 16.96 1.42 12.48
C GLN A 20 15.55 1.98 12.29
N LEU A 21 14.58 1.38 12.98
CA LEU A 21 13.20 1.82 12.93
C LEU A 21 12.79 2.38 14.30
N LEU A 22 12.05 3.49 14.27
CA LEU A 22 11.25 3.95 15.39
C LEU A 22 9.88 3.30 15.25
N VAL A 23 9.54 2.40 16.17
CA VAL A 23 8.30 1.63 16.18
C VAL A 23 7.37 2.21 17.22
N HIS A 24 6.13 2.49 16.83
CA HIS A 24 5.09 2.87 17.77
C HIS A 24 4.66 1.64 18.56
N ILE A 25 4.70 1.73 19.89
CA ILE A 25 4.20 0.71 20.80
C ILE A 25 2.85 1.23 21.32
N PRO A 26 1.75 0.69 20.79
CA PRO A 26 0.43 1.20 21.10
C PRO A 26 -0.08 0.67 22.44
N GLU A 27 -0.93 1.46 23.09
CA GLU A 27 -1.75 1.00 24.22
C GLU A 27 -3.10 0.55 23.64
N GLN A 28 -3.67 -0.54 24.17
CA GLN A 28 -4.71 -1.38 23.53
C GLN A 28 -5.95 -0.63 22.96
N GLU A 29 -6.22 0.62 23.32
CA GLU A 29 -7.44 1.34 22.96
C GLU A 29 -7.25 2.55 22.01
N GLN A 30 -6.02 2.94 21.61
CA GLN A 30 -5.79 4.24 20.92
C GLN A 30 -5.16 4.17 19.51
N HIS A 31 -5.08 2.99 18.88
CA HIS A 31 -4.33 2.81 17.64
C HIS A 31 -4.82 3.62 16.44
N ALA A 32 -6.12 3.59 16.11
CA ALA A 32 -6.63 4.20 14.88
C ALA A 32 -6.47 5.73 14.86
N GLN A 33 -6.85 6.40 15.96
CA GLN A 33 -6.69 7.85 16.12
C GLN A 33 -5.22 8.27 16.16
N SER A 34 -4.34 7.38 16.66
CA SER A 34 -2.90 7.61 16.65
C SER A 34 -2.34 7.51 15.22
N TYR A 35 -2.83 6.60 14.38
CA TYR A 35 -2.28 6.39 13.04
C TYR A 35 -2.44 7.62 12.13
N SER A 36 -3.60 8.29 12.13
CA SER A 36 -3.81 9.53 11.36
C SER A 36 -2.78 10.62 11.71
N LYS A 37 -2.34 10.71 12.96
CA LYS A 37 -1.28 11.65 13.38
C LYS A 37 0.12 11.13 13.04
N LEU A 38 0.35 9.82 13.23
CA LEU A 38 1.64 9.18 12.99
C LEU A 38 2.00 9.21 11.50
N ILE A 39 1.05 8.97 10.59
CA ILE A 39 1.31 9.02 9.16
C ILE A 39 1.71 10.42 8.71
N GLN A 40 1.22 11.48 9.36
CA GLN A 40 1.66 12.86 9.12
C GLN A 40 3.13 13.08 9.56
N ALA A 41 3.58 12.38 10.59
CA ALA A 41 4.97 12.36 11.05
C ALA A 41 5.89 11.39 10.26
N GLY A 42 5.40 10.81 9.16
CA GLY A 42 6.17 9.93 8.27
C GLY A 42 6.19 8.46 8.71
N PHE A 43 5.31 8.06 9.63
CA PHE A 43 5.08 6.65 9.92
C PHE A 43 4.31 5.96 8.80
N ARG A 44 4.59 4.68 8.63
CA ARG A 44 3.89 3.74 7.76
C ARG A 44 3.50 2.52 8.58
N ARG A 45 2.61 1.68 8.06
CA ARG A 45 2.26 0.40 8.69
C ARG A 45 2.77 -0.81 7.89
N SER A 46 2.80 -1.96 8.52
CA SER A 46 2.85 -3.28 7.88
C SER A 46 2.12 -4.26 8.79
N GLY A 47 1.00 -4.80 8.33
CA GLY A 47 0.06 -5.47 9.22
C GLY A 47 -0.37 -4.50 10.34
N ASP A 48 -0.24 -4.96 11.59
CA ASP A 48 -0.50 -4.17 12.80
C ASP A 48 0.65 -3.24 13.23
N GLN A 49 1.85 -3.39 12.67
CA GLN A 49 3.03 -2.65 13.12
C GLN A 49 3.08 -1.26 12.49
N ILE A 50 3.27 -0.21 13.29
CA ILE A 50 3.42 1.18 12.81
C ILE A 50 4.84 1.67 13.11
N TYR A 51 5.56 2.11 12.09
CA TYR A 51 6.98 2.45 12.23
C TYR A 51 7.44 3.49 11.20
N ARG A 52 8.61 4.09 11.45
CA ARG A 52 9.32 4.90 10.44
C ARG A 52 10.84 4.72 10.54
N PRO A 53 11.60 4.99 9.47
CA PRO A 53 13.05 5.02 9.52
C PRO A 53 13.58 6.02 10.57
N HIS A 54 14.62 5.62 11.30
CA HIS A 54 15.26 6.37 12.37
C HIS A 54 16.78 6.10 12.38
N CYS A 55 17.42 6.19 11.23
CA CYS A 55 18.85 5.94 11.08
C CYS A 55 19.66 7.12 11.63
N ALA A 56 20.69 6.86 12.46
CA ALA A 56 21.51 7.91 13.07
C ALA A 56 22.29 8.78 12.07
N GLN A 57 22.70 8.20 10.93
CA GLN A 57 23.58 8.83 9.94
C GLN A 57 22.95 8.94 8.53
N CYS A 58 21.64 8.74 8.41
CA CYS A 58 20.95 8.74 7.12
C CYS A 58 19.54 9.32 7.22
N ASN A 59 19.19 10.21 6.30
CA ASN A 59 17.86 10.82 6.18
C ASN A 59 17.27 10.69 4.76
N LYS A 60 17.76 9.73 3.95
CA LYS A 60 17.34 9.53 2.56
C LYS A 60 15.95 8.91 2.40
N CYS A 61 15.37 8.34 3.46
CA CYS A 61 14.03 7.79 3.42
C CYS A 61 13.00 8.91 3.56
N GLU A 62 12.44 9.34 2.44
CA GLU A 62 11.46 10.43 2.38
C GLU A 62 10.04 9.89 2.21
N SER A 63 9.08 10.49 2.92
CA SER A 63 7.65 10.21 2.74
C SER A 63 7.12 11.05 1.58
N ILE A 64 6.64 10.39 0.53
CA ILE A 64 6.01 11.07 -0.62
C ILE A 64 4.56 11.38 -0.28
N ARG A 65 4.10 12.60 -0.61
CA ARG A 65 2.72 13.04 -0.44
C ARG A 65 2.19 13.67 -1.72
N VAL A 66 0.89 13.48 -1.96
CA VAL A 66 0.16 14.13 -3.05
C VAL A 66 -0.93 15.01 -2.45
N GLN A 67 -0.94 16.30 -2.81
CA GLN A 67 -2.07 17.18 -2.49
C GLN A 67 -3.23 16.87 -3.44
N VAL A 68 -4.09 15.95 -2.99
CA VAL A 68 -5.17 15.37 -3.80
C VAL A 68 -6.13 16.44 -4.36
N GLU A 69 -6.48 17.44 -3.56
CA GLU A 69 -7.39 18.54 -3.96
C GLU A 69 -6.83 19.38 -5.13
N HIS A 70 -5.51 19.51 -5.23
CA HIS A 70 -4.84 20.29 -6.28
C HIS A 70 -4.22 19.41 -7.37
N PHE A 71 -4.41 18.10 -7.30
CA PHE A 71 -3.79 17.18 -8.23
C PHE A 71 -4.31 17.40 -9.66
N LYS A 72 -3.37 17.57 -10.60
CA LYS A 72 -3.65 17.66 -12.03
C LYS A 72 -2.82 16.63 -12.77
N ALA A 73 -3.48 15.68 -13.41
CA ALA A 73 -2.80 14.65 -14.19
C ALA A 73 -1.96 15.28 -15.31
N SER A 74 -0.69 14.91 -15.37
CA SER A 74 0.24 15.25 -16.45
C SER A 74 -0.18 14.61 -17.78
N LYS A 75 0.43 15.05 -18.89
CA LYS A 75 0.16 14.47 -20.23
C LYS A 75 0.41 12.95 -20.27
N SER A 76 1.44 12.44 -19.59
CA SER A 76 1.72 11.00 -19.51
C SER A 76 0.68 10.26 -18.68
N GLN A 77 0.27 10.81 -17.53
CA GLN A 77 -0.77 10.21 -16.68
C GLN A 77 -2.13 10.18 -17.39
N LYS A 78 -2.51 11.23 -18.12
CA LYS A 78 -3.73 11.24 -18.96
C LYS A 78 -3.70 10.14 -20.04
N ARG A 79 -2.55 9.90 -20.66
CA ARG A 79 -2.40 8.77 -21.61
C ARG A 79 -2.58 7.41 -20.93
N ILE A 80 -2.12 7.25 -19.69
CA ILE A 80 -2.30 6.02 -18.92
C ILE A 80 -3.78 5.81 -18.56
N LEU A 81 -4.49 6.86 -18.15
CA LEU A 81 -5.94 6.80 -17.90
C LEU A 81 -6.69 6.38 -19.17
N ASN A 82 -6.41 7.04 -20.30
CA ASN A 82 -7.05 6.69 -21.58
C ASN A 82 -6.74 5.26 -22.04
N LYS A 83 -5.53 4.76 -21.79
CA LYS A 83 -5.15 3.38 -22.14
C LYS A 83 -5.93 2.33 -21.35
N ASN A 84 -6.41 2.68 -20.16
CA ASN A 84 -7.13 1.79 -19.26
C ASN A 84 -8.60 2.21 -19.09
N SER A 85 -9.18 2.87 -20.09
CA SER A 85 -10.59 3.31 -20.05
C SER A 85 -11.58 2.13 -20.05
N ASP A 86 -11.11 0.94 -20.38
CA ASP A 86 -11.82 -0.34 -20.34
C ASP A 86 -11.75 -1.03 -18.96
N VAL A 87 -10.99 -0.46 -18.01
CA VAL A 87 -10.81 -1.01 -16.66
C VAL A 87 -11.83 -0.39 -15.71
N THR A 88 -12.52 -1.25 -14.96
CA THR A 88 -13.45 -0.83 -13.91
C THR A 88 -12.76 -0.88 -12.55
N CYS A 89 -13.05 0.09 -11.67
CA CYS A 89 -12.42 0.21 -10.37
C CYS A 89 -13.46 0.32 -9.25
N ARG A 90 -13.21 -0.31 -8.09
CA ARG A 90 -14.10 -0.24 -6.93
C ARG A 90 -13.36 -0.31 -5.60
N MET A 91 -13.89 0.36 -4.58
CA MET A 91 -13.48 0.12 -3.19
C MET A 91 -14.15 -1.14 -2.67
N VAL A 92 -13.35 -2.00 -2.05
CA VAL A 92 -13.77 -3.21 -1.35
C VAL A 92 -13.32 -3.10 0.10
N GLU A 93 -14.25 -3.26 1.03
CA GLU A 93 -13.90 -3.32 2.45
C GLU A 93 -13.30 -4.69 2.80
N TYR A 94 -12.16 -4.69 3.51
CA TYR A 94 -11.53 -5.92 3.98
C TYR A 94 -12.50 -6.70 4.89
N GLY A 95 -12.64 -8.01 4.64
CA GLY A 95 -13.53 -8.88 5.41
C GLY A 95 -15.02 -8.81 5.03
N SER A 96 -15.42 -7.94 4.09
CA SER A 96 -16.79 -7.97 3.53
C SER A 96 -17.07 -9.27 2.77
N ASP A 97 -18.34 -9.62 2.57
CA ASP A 97 -18.74 -10.80 1.77
C ASP A 97 -18.13 -10.77 0.35
N TYR A 98 -18.06 -9.57 -0.25
CA TYR A 98 -17.42 -9.39 -1.55
C TYR A 98 -15.91 -9.68 -1.49
N PHE A 99 -15.21 -9.16 -0.47
CA PHE A 99 -13.80 -9.46 -0.27
C PHE A 99 -13.57 -10.96 -0.12
N ILE A 100 -14.36 -11.62 0.72
CA ILE A 100 -14.26 -13.07 0.96
C ILE A 100 -14.44 -13.83 -0.37
N ALA A 101 -15.40 -13.43 -1.20
CA ALA A 101 -15.65 -14.04 -2.50
C ALA A 101 -14.55 -13.77 -3.55
N GLN A 102 -13.72 -12.74 -3.40
CA GLN A 102 -12.62 -12.42 -4.34
C GLN A 102 -11.23 -12.76 -3.79
N ARG A 103 -11.15 -13.16 -2.53
CA ARG A 103 -9.88 -13.29 -1.80
C ARG A 103 -8.89 -14.23 -2.48
N ASP A 104 -9.34 -15.36 -3.03
CA ASP A 104 -8.45 -16.31 -3.71
C ASP A 104 -7.88 -15.73 -5.01
N HIS A 105 -8.67 -14.94 -5.73
CA HIS A 105 -8.19 -14.20 -6.91
C HIS A 105 -7.16 -13.15 -6.54
N TYR A 106 -7.35 -12.45 -5.42
CA TYR A 106 -6.35 -11.49 -4.92
C TYR A 106 -5.04 -12.16 -4.54
N TYR A 107 -5.10 -13.29 -3.83
CA TYR A 107 -3.91 -14.03 -3.47
C TYR A 107 -3.19 -14.58 -4.71
N SER A 108 -3.92 -15.12 -5.68
CA SER A 108 -3.36 -15.60 -6.95
C SER A 108 -2.60 -14.47 -7.68
N LEU A 109 -3.22 -13.29 -7.81
CA LEU A 109 -2.60 -12.11 -8.41
C LEU A 109 -1.36 -11.63 -7.63
N TYR A 110 -1.42 -11.64 -6.30
CA TYR A 110 -0.27 -11.31 -5.44
C TYR A 110 0.88 -12.29 -5.66
N SER A 111 0.59 -13.60 -5.64
CA SER A 111 1.57 -14.66 -5.80
C SER A 111 2.32 -14.54 -7.12
N ASP A 112 1.58 -14.33 -8.21
CA ASP A 112 2.14 -14.11 -9.55
C ASP A 112 3.00 -12.85 -9.59
N TYR A 113 2.49 -11.73 -9.08
CA TYR A 113 3.22 -10.46 -9.02
C TYR A 113 4.56 -10.56 -8.26
N ILE A 114 4.56 -11.22 -7.09
CA ILE A 114 5.77 -11.42 -6.30
C ILE A 114 6.75 -12.34 -7.03
N SER A 115 6.26 -13.44 -7.59
CA SER A 115 7.08 -14.41 -8.31
C SER A 115 7.72 -13.81 -9.57
N GLU A 116 7.05 -12.86 -10.24
CA GLU A 116 7.59 -12.25 -11.46
C GLU A 116 8.45 -11.01 -11.19
N ARG A 117 8.16 -10.23 -10.14
CA ARG A 117 8.82 -8.92 -9.93
C ARG A 117 9.73 -8.82 -8.71
N HIS A 118 9.61 -9.73 -7.75
CA HIS A 118 10.26 -9.61 -6.43
C HIS A 118 10.89 -10.92 -5.95
N GLN A 119 11.47 -11.70 -6.86
CA GLN A 119 12.12 -12.99 -6.55
C GLN A 119 13.27 -12.89 -5.54
N ASP A 120 13.90 -11.73 -5.46
CA ASP A 120 15.00 -11.40 -4.55
C ASP A 120 14.53 -10.64 -3.28
N GLY A 121 13.23 -10.40 -3.14
CA GLY A 121 12.63 -9.66 -2.05
C GLY A 121 12.22 -10.52 -0.85
N SER A 122 11.99 -9.88 0.30
CA SER A 122 11.56 -10.55 1.54
C SER A 122 10.15 -11.14 1.49
N MET A 123 9.42 -10.92 0.39
CA MET A 123 8.09 -11.49 0.15
C MET A 123 8.14 -12.77 -0.69
N TYR A 124 9.32 -13.17 -1.17
CA TYR A 124 9.51 -14.39 -1.94
C TYR A 124 10.09 -15.52 -1.07
N PRO A 125 9.61 -16.78 -1.22
CA PRO A 125 8.47 -17.19 -2.06
C PRO A 125 7.14 -16.64 -1.51
N PRO A 126 6.13 -16.40 -2.37
CA PRO A 126 4.85 -15.89 -1.91
C PRO A 126 4.14 -16.91 -1.03
N GLU A 127 3.75 -16.48 0.17
CA GLU A 127 3.01 -17.28 1.13
C GLU A 127 1.68 -16.62 1.50
N GLU A 128 0.62 -17.42 1.56
CA GLU A 128 -0.72 -16.94 1.87
C GLU A 128 -0.82 -16.34 3.28
N LYS A 129 -0.10 -16.93 4.24
CA LYS A 129 -0.03 -16.37 5.60
C LYS A 129 0.56 -14.95 5.57
N GLN A 130 1.66 -14.76 4.86
CA GLN A 130 2.28 -13.44 4.72
C GLN A 130 1.34 -12.44 4.05
N PHE A 131 0.64 -12.86 2.98
CA PHE A 131 -0.38 -12.05 2.29
C PHE A 131 -1.46 -11.54 3.25
N ASN A 132 -2.03 -12.43 4.07
CA ASN A 132 -3.05 -12.04 5.04
C ASN A 132 -2.49 -11.10 6.11
N ASP A 133 -1.34 -11.46 6.69
CA ASP A 133 -0.76 -10.73 7.82
C ASP A 133 -0.39 -9.29 7.44
N PHE A 134 0.09 -9.04 6.22
CA PHE A 134 0.51 -7.69 5.83
C PHE A 134 -0.70 -6.80 5.50
N ILE A 135 -1.74 -7.35 4.89
CA ILE A 135 -2.97 -6.59 4.55
C ILE A 135 -3.75 -6.28 5.83
N HIS A 136 -3.95 -7.30 6.67
CA HIS A 136 -4.75 -7.22 7.88
C HIS A 136 -4.26 -6.14 8.84
N SER A 137 -5.19 -5.51 9.54
CA SER A 137 -4.91 -4.67 10.70
C SER A 137 -6.09 -4.78 11.66
N GLN A 138 -5.81 -5.06 12.93
CA GLN A 138 -6.82 -5.17 13.98
C GLN A 138 -7.39 -3.81 14.36
N TRP A 139 -6.59 -2.76 14.21
CA TRP A 139 -6.93 -1.42 14.64
C TRP A 139 -7.47 -0.54 13.53
N GLN A 140 -7.44 -1.00 12.29
CA GLN A 140 -8.03 -0.31 11.15
C GLN A 140 -8.47 -1.32 10.10
N SER A 141 -9.74 -1.24 9.67
CA SER A 141 -10.21 -1.97 8.49
C SER A 141 -9.63 -1.32 7.22
N PRO A 142 -8.74 -1.99 6.48
CA PRO A 142 -8.21 -1.46 5.23
C PRO A 142 -9.27 -1.50 4.13
N LEU A 143 -9.15 -0.58 3.17
CA LEU A 143 -9.86 -0.65 1.91
C LEU A 143 -8.95 -1.27 0.84
N LEU A 144 -9.52 -2.04 -0.07
CA LEU A 144 -8.83 -2.54 -1.26
C LEU A 144 -9.44 -1.83 -2.46
N LEU A 145 -8.63 -1.06 -3.18
CA LEU A 145 -9.00 -0.61 -4.51
C LEU A 145 -8.75 -1.76 -5.47
N GLU A 146 -9.83 -2.37 -5.95
CA GLU A 146 -9.81 -3.42 -6.96
C GLU A 146 -9.97 -2.80 -8.36
N ALA A 147 -9.18 -3.29 -9.32
CA ALA A 147 -9.34 -2.99 -10.73
C ALA A 147 -9.60 -4.27 -11.54
N LYS A 148 -10.65 -4.25 -12.36
CA LYS A 148 -11.06 -5.37 -13.22
C LYS A 148 -11.05 -5.01 -14.70
N LEU A 149 -10.57 -5.93 -15.52
CA LEU A 149 -10.70 -5.89 -16.97
C LEU A 149 -11.69 -6.99 -17.39
N GLY A 150 -12.90 -6.59 -17.77
CA GLY A 150 -14.03 -7.54 -17.82
C GLY A 150 -14.29 -8.10 -16.41
N ASP A 151 -14.26 -9.43 -16.28
CA ASP A 151 -14.48 -10.11 -14.99
C ASP A 151 -13.17 -10.43 -14.23
N GLU A 152 -12.01 -10.23 -14.86
CA GLU A 152 -10.70 -10.58 -14.30
C GLU A 152 -10.16 -9.46 -13.41
N VAL A 153 -9.73 -9.81 -12.18
CA VAL A 153 -9.00 -8.89 -11.29
C VAL A 153 -7.57 -8.74 -11.80
N ILE A 154 -7.21 -7.53 -12.23
CA ILE A 154 -5.89 -7.24 -12.81
C ILE A 154 -4.99 -6.40 -11.91
N ALA A 155 -5.53 -5.71 -10.91
CA ALA A 155 -4.75 -4.99 -9.92
C ALA A 155 -5.53 -4.78 -8.62
N VAL A 156 -4.79 -4.72 -7.50
CA VAL A 156 -5.34 -4.40 -6.19
C VAL A 156 -4.37 -3.47 -5.46
N ALA A 157 -4.89 -2.37 -4.91
CA ALA A 157 -4.14 -1.46 -4.06
C ALA A 157 -4.73 -1.43 -2.64
N VAL A 158 -3.95 -1.89 -1.67
CA VAL A 158 -4.26 -1.82 -0.24
C VAL A 158 -4.14 -0.36 0.21
N THR A 159 -5.25 0.18 0.69
CA THR A 159 -5.43 1.61 0.96
C THR A 159 -6.00 1.82 2.35
N ASP A 160 -5.33 2.62 3.18
CA ASP A 160 -5.87 3.00 4.48
C ASP A 160 -6.54 4.36 4.38
N LYS A 161 -7.78 4.47 4.85
CA LYS A 161 -8.44 5.76 5.06
C LYS A 161 -7.93 6.42 6.33
N THR A 162 -7.49 7.67 6.25
CA THR A 162 -7.06 8.49 7.39
C THR A 162 -7.94 9.75 7.47
N GLU A 163 -7.83 10.51 8.57
CA GLU A 163 -8.56 11.78 8.73
C GLU A 163 -8.20 12.81 7.64
N SER A 164 -7.03 12.69 7.03
CA SER A 164 -6.46 13.66 6.09
C SER A 164 -6.33 13.15 4.64
N GLY A 165 -6.92 11.99 4.32
CA GLY A 165 -6.83 11.37 3.00
C GLY A 165 -6.40 9.90 3.06
N PHE A 166 -5.82 9.41 1.97
CA PHE A 166 -5.45 7.99 1.83
C PHE A 166 -3.96 7.70 2.04
N SER A 167 -3.68 6.59 2.71
CA SER A 167 -2.38 5.93 2.69
C SER A 167 -2.37 4.88 1.58
N ALA A 168 -1.55 5.08 0.55
CA ALA A 168 -1.29 4.06 -0.47
C ALA A 168 -0.23 3.09 0.05
N PHE A 169 -0.66 1.97 0.63
CA PHE A 169 0.24 1.09 1.38
C PHE A 169 0.98 0.11 0.47
N TYR A 170 0.25 -0.69 -0.32
CA TYR A 170 0.86 -1.67 -1.21
C TYR A 170 -0.02 -1.94 -2.42
N THR A 171 0.59 -2.13 -3.60
CA THR A 171 -0.13 -2.44 -4.83
C THR A 171 0.51 -3.63 -5.52
N PHE A 172 -0.30 -4.64 -5.83
CA PHE A 172 0.06 -5.78 -6.66
C PHE A 172 -0.87 -5.83 -7.87
N PHE A 173 -0.35 -6.28 -9.01
CA PHE A 173 -1.04 -6.21 -10.29
C PHE A 173 -0.50 -7.25 -11.26
N ASN A 174 -1.26 -7.54 -12.32
CA ASN A 174 -0.90 -8.54 -13.32
C ASN A 174 0.40 -8.10 -14.03
N PRO A 175 1.53 -8.81 -13.83
CA PRO A 175 2.83 -8.41 -14.36
C PRO A 175 2.92 -8.60 -15.88
N HIS A 176 2.09 -9.45 -16.46
CA HIS A 176 2.14 -9.83 -17.87
C HIS A 176 1.50 -8.80 -18.83
N ILE A 177 0.78 -7.81 -18.29
CA ILE A 177 0.21 -6.69 -19.05
C ILE A 177 0.90 -5.36 -18.74
N ALA A 178 2.21 -5.41 -18.47
CA ALA A 178 3.06 -4.26 -18.16
C ALA A 178 2.87 -3.01 -19.07
N PRO A 179 2.62 -3.13 -20.41
CA PRO A 179 2.37 -1.96 -21.25
C PRO A 179 1.18 -1.08 -20.82
N ARG A 180 0.27 -1.58 -19.98
CA ARG A 180 -0.84 -0.81 -19.39
C ARG A 180 -0.43 0.11 -18.25
N SER A 181 0.76 -0.06 -17.68
CA SER A 181 1.28 0.75 -16.57
C SER A 181 0.38 0.72 -15.33
N LEU A 182 -0.10 -0.47 -14.95
CA LEU A 182 -1.09 -0.66 -13.89
C LEU A 182 -0.68 -0.07 -12.54
N GLY A 183 0.61 -0.14 -12.15
CA GLY A 183 1.06 0.50 -10.92
C GLY A 183 0.79 2.02 -10.88
N THR A 184 1.07 2.74 -11.96
CA THR A 184 0.74 4.17 -12.06
C THR A 184 -0.76 4.41 -12.17
N PHE A 185 -1.47 3.57 -12.93
CA PHE A 185 -2.92 3.65 -13.04
C PHE A 185 -3.61 3.53 -11.67
N MET A 186 -3.21 2.56 -10.84
CA MET A 186 -3.77 2.40 -9.50
C MET A 186 -3.52 3.60 -8.60
N ILE A 187 -2.34 4.22 -8.65
CA ILE A 187 -2.08 5.46 -7.90
C ILE A 187 -3.03 6.59 -8.35
N LEU A 188 -3.26 6.73 -9.66
CA LEU A 188 -4.18 7.74 -10.18
C LEU A 188 -5.63 7.47 -9.74
N GLN A 189 -6.04 6.21 -9.72
CA GLN A 189 -7.35 5.81 -9.22
C GLN A 189 -7.49 6.04 -7.72
N GLN A 190 -6.47 5.74 -6.90
CA GLN A 190 -6.49 6.07 -5.47
C GLN A 190 -6.63 7.57 -5.23
N ILE A 191 -5.98 8.41 -6.04
CA ILE A 191 -6.13 9.87 -5.98
C ILE A 191 -7.58 10.26 -6.33
N GLU A 192 -8.14 9.73 -7.41
CA GLU A 192 -9.51 9.99 -7.84
C GLU A 192 -10.54 9.59 -6.77
N PHE A 193 -10.45 8.39 -6.23
CA PHE A 193 -11.32 7.96 -5.13
C PHE A 193 -11.15 8.86 -3.91
N CYS A 194 -9.93 9.23 -3.53
CA CYS A 194 -9.69 10.12 -2.40
C CYS A 194 -10.36 11.48 -2.59
N GLN A 195 -10.46 12.01 -3.82
CA GLN A 195 -11.19 13.25 -4.10
C GLN A 195 -12.70 13.14 -3.82
N THR A 196 -13.27 11.95 -3.94
CA THR A 196 -14.71 11.71 -3.68
C THR A 196 -15.04 11.48 -2.21
N PHE A 197 -14.04 11.30 -1.35
CA PHE A 197 -14.23 11.05 0.08
C PHE A 197 -14.18 12.32 0.96
N ASN A 198 -13.85 13.47 0.36
CA ASN A 198 -13.83 14.78 1.04
C ASN A 198 -15.22 15.43 1.04
#